data_AF-A0AA34S0K8-F1
#
_entry.id   AF-A0AA34S0K8-F1
#
_cell.length_a   1.000
_cell.length_b   1.000
_cell.length_c   1.000
_cell.angle_alpha   90.00
_cell.angle_beta   90.00
_cell.angle_gamma   90.00
#
_symmetry.space_group_name_H-M   'P 1'
#
loop_
_entity.id
_entity.type
_entity.pdbx_description
1 polymer ?
#
loop_
_entity_poly.entity_id
_entity_poly.type
_entity_poly.pdbx_seq_one_letter_code
_entity_poly.pdbx_strand_id
1 'polypeptide(L)'
;MLTQHLTVAQSKYLFIGKDCMAYRCTDGLNPQDLERHELRPLVVATLSVEGLGIYWQRLYFGDEPIPLESFLYLAWTEFHTLGGMPGHLLVEPELLDDYPLRRVLGQMDKEKVIKKVAIGHGHPFGSTRRQSQNLVKHSMVSLEELTEHRLESQEAVLARLNQGLEGYHRVWENSPRPGHAEDDFQNHRLRPVHLPHWPQNLVGLDIADWMKRQARSVPPMAPHEELRIKYQTGWIVSVTKKPVATEMLREAFRTVMMTGDREPAGLYDIEDLLWFRSVVRGLPFPPQELFGSVLEPGKWPLFLNGSLAINGATADQLESLLERSMERKGLVLFPESEDAFCDSLNLLGGGGDERCCAELVGGPYRGSFRVFALDDDVWLNLLAIPRGSPADTPGLAECLHQTLGEIDVGAPGLAAINFWLENLIQGHSWNQSLLLLGMVESMLATIAAWREADRPADHR
;
A
#
# COMPACT_ATOMS: atom_id res chain seq x y z
N MET A 1 -22.12 22.48 7.54
CA MET A 1 -21.33 23.47 6.77
C MET A 1 -20.17 22.72 6.12
N LEU A 2 -19.78 23.06 4.89
CA LEU A 2 -18.71 22.32 4.19
C LEU A 2 -17.33 22.68 4.79
N THR A 3 -16.65 21.70 5.36
CA THR A 3 -15.27 21.81 5.81
C THR A 3 -14.36 21.04 4.85
N GLN A 4 -13.33 21.69 4.34
CA GLN A 4 -12.27 21.04 3.56
C GLN A 4 -10.92 21.22 4.24
N HIS A 5 -10.03 20.25 4.07
CA HIS A 5 -8.65 20.29 4.54
C HIS A 5 -7.73 20.50 3.33
N LEU A 6 -6.87 21.52 3.40
CA LEU A 6 -5.81 21.75 2.43
C LEU A 6 -4.46 21.40 3.08
N THR A 7 -3.74 20.46 2.48
CA THR A 7 -2.41 20.03 2.92
C THR A 7 -1.43 20.04 1.77
N VAL A 8 -0.17 20.40 2.04
CA VAL A 8 0.91 20.35 1.04
C VAL A 8 2.11 19.63 1.67
N ALA A 9 2.62 18.58 1.03
CA ALA A 9 3.73 17.81 1.59
C ALA A 9 4.60 17.20 0.50
N GLN A 10 5.91 17.16 0.73
CA GLN A 10 6.82 16.44 -0.16
C GLN A 10 6.51 14.95 -0.11
N SER A 11 6.37 14.33 -1.27
CA SER A 11 6.27 12.89 -1.42
C SER A 11 7.49 12.21 -0.81
N LYS A 12 7.23 11.18 -0.02
CA LYS A 12 8.28 10.26 0.45
C LYS A 12 8.39 9.01 -0.41
N TYR A 13 7.43 8.72 -1.28
CA TYR A 13 7.34 7.43 -1.98
C TYR A 13 7.55 7.54 -3.49
N LEU A 14 7.45 8.74 -4.07
CA LEU A 14 7.43 8.93 -5.51
C LEU A 14 8.34 10.07 -5.95
N PHE A 15 9.17 9.79 -6.95
CA PHE A 15 10.22 10.67 -7.46
C PHE A 15 10.31 10.55 -8.98
N ILE A 16 10.97 11.51 -9.64
CA ILE A 16 11.23 11.45 -11.08
C ILE A 16 12.74 11.49 -11.32
N GLY A 17 13.29 10.48 -11.99
CA GLY A 17 14.71 10.44 -12.35
C GLY A 17 15.03 11.34 -13.56
N LYS A 18 16.30 11.72 -13.72
CA LYS A 18 16.79 12.42 -14.93
C LYS A 18 16.57 11.62 -16.20
N ASP A 19 16.46 10.31 -16.06
CA ASP A 19 16.09 9.38 -17.11
C ASP A 19 14.60 9.46 -17.51
N CYS A 20 13.81 10.41 -17.02
CA CYS A 20 12.38 10.50 -17.35
C CYS A 20 11.60 9.23 -16.98
N MET A 21 12.01 8.59 -15.88
CA MET A 21 11.30 7.48 -15.25
C MET A 21 10.71 7.96 -13.92
N ALA A 22 9.56 7.42 -13.54
CA ALA A 22 9.00 7.60 -12.21
C ALA A 22 9.51 6.50 -11.28
N TYR A 23 10.11 6.87 -10.16
CA TYR A 23 10.65 5.96 -9.16
C TYR A 23 9.72 5.88 -7.97
N ARG A 24 9.16 4.70 -7.73
CA ARG A 24 8.33 4.39 -6.57
C ARG A 24 9.15 3.61 -5.54
N CYS A 25 9.46 4.21 -4.41
CA CYS A 25 10.19 3.55 -3.32
C CYS A 25 9.21 3.07 -2.25
N THR A 26 9.08 1.76 -2.02
CA THR A 26 8.10 1.22 -1.04
C THR A 26 8.35 1.74 0.38
N ASP A 27 9.62 1.78 0.78
CA ASP A 27 10.08 2.17 2.12
C ASP A 27 10.20 3.69 2.27
N GLY A 28 10.04 4.39 1.15
CA GLY A 28 10.23 5.82 0.99
C GLY A 28 11.69 6.25 1.04
N LEU A 29 11.98 7.47 0.59
CA LEU A 29 13.33 8.06 0.61
C LEU A 29 13.38 9.33 1.44
N ASN A 30 14.50 9.49 2.15
CA ASN A 30 14.81 10.73 2.83
C ASN A 30 15.23 11.77 1.78
N PRO A 31 14.87 13.06 1.93
CA PRO A 31 15.29 14.12 1.00
C PRO A 31 16.80 14.18 0.74
N GLN A 32 17.65 13.81 1.71
CA GLN A 32 19.10 13.83 1.57
C GLN A 32 19.64 12.77 0.59
N ASP A 33 18.89 11.69 0.37
CA ASP A 33 19.30 10.59 -0.51
C ASP A 33 18.92 10.85 -1.97
N LEU A 34 17.96 11.76 -2.22
CA LEU A 34 17.45 12.04 -3.56
C LEU A 34 18.54 12.57 -4.50
N GLU A 35 19.38 13.48 -4.02
CA GLU A 35 20.49 14.04 -4.81
C GLU A 35 21.51 12.96 -5.20
N ARG A 36 21.81 12.02 -4.29
CA ARG A 36 22.76 10.93 -4.53
C ARG A 36 22.31 9.98 -5.64
N HIS A 37 21.00 9.84 -5.81
CA HIS A 37 20.38 8.96 -6.79
C HIS A 37 19.82 9.72 -8.01
N GLU A 38 20.15 11.01 -8.15
CA GLU A 38 19.66 11.87 -9.23
C GLU A 38 18.12 11.87 -9.37
N LEU A 39 17.42 11.72 -8.24
CA LEU A 39 15.97 11.70 -8.16
C LEU A 39 15.44 13.08 -7.83
N ARG A 40 14.47 13.55 -8.61
CA ARG A 40 13.79 14.82 -8.38
C ARG A 40 12.62 14.61 -7.42
N PRO A 41 12.53 15.37 -6.32
CA PRO A 41 11.41 15.28 -5.39
C PRO A 41 10.10 15.73 -6.04
N LEU A 42 8.99 15.14 -5.59
CA LEU A 42 7.65 15.62 -5.91
C LEU A 42 6.97 16.16 -4.65
N VAL A 43 6.09 17.14 -4.82
CA VAL A 43 5.22 17.67 -3.76
C VAL A 43 3.77 17.37 -4.12
N VAL A 44 3.04 16.88 -3.12
CA VAL A 44 1.63 16.56 -3.21
C VAL A 44 0.85 17.71 -2.60
N ALA A 45 0.02 18.39 -3.39
CA ALA A 45 -1.05 19.24 -2.89
C ALA A 45 -2.32 18.41 -2.78
N THR A 46 -3.05 18.52 -1.67
CA THR A 46 -4.26 17.73 -1.45
C THR A 46 -5.35 18.59 -0.84
N LEU A 47 -6.54 18.46 -1.40
CA LEU A 47 -7.78 18.98 -0.84
C LEU A 47 -8.69 17.80 -0.50
N SER A 48 -9.21 17.76 0.72
CA SER A 48 -10.13 16.69 1.14
C SER A 48 -11.36 17.25 1.83
N VAL A 49 -12.46 16.50 1.82
CA VAL A 49 -13.65 16.84 2.61
C VAL A 49 -13.60 16.12 3.95
N GLU A 50 -13.78 16.87 5.04
CA GLU A 50 -13.76 16.33 6.40
C GLU A 50 -14.77 15.19 6.56
N GLY A 51 -14.32 14.01 7.01
CA GLY A 51 -15.17 12.87 7.33
C GLY A 51 -15.72 12.07 6.14
N LEU A 52 -15.51 12.52 4.88
CA LEU A 52 -16.14 11.88 3.72
C LEU A 52 -15.20 11.00 2.88
N GLY A 53 -13.89 11.00 3.17
CA GLY A 53 -12.92 10.23 2.37
C GLY A 53 -12.80 10.71 0.91
N ILE A 54 -13.25 11.92 0.61
CA ILE A 54 -13.11 12.56 -0.69
C ILE A 54 -11.74 13.24 -0.75
N TYR A 55 -10.94 12.94 -1.77
CA TYR A 55 -9.61 13.49 -1.97
C TYR A 55 -9.44 13.99 -3.40
N TRP A 56 -8.86 15.18 -3.54
CA TRP A 56 -8.35 15.71 -4.79
C TRP A 56 -6.88 16.04 -4.60
N GLN A 57 -6.02 15.37 -5.37
CA GLN A 57 -4.57 15.49 -5.28
C GLN A 57 -3.95 15.90 -6.61
N ARG A 58 -2.88 16.68 -6.52
CA ARG A 58 -1.96 16.90 -7.64
C ARG A 58 -0.51 16.89 -7.19
N LEU A 59 0.34 16.40 -8.08
CA LEU A 59 1.78 16.36 -7.95
C LEU A 59 2.40 17.55 -8.68
N TYR A 60 3.41 18.12 -8.04
CA TYR A 60 4.25 19.20 -8.53
C TYR A 60 5.71 18.84 -8.33
N PHE A 61 6.62 19.44 -9.10
CA PHE A 61 8.04 19.30 -8.82
C PHE A 61 8.41 19.97 -7.50
N GLY A 62 9.27 19.32 -6.71
CA GLY A 62 9.69 19.78 -5.39
C GLY A 62 10.82 20.82 -5.39
N ASP A 63 11.11 21.40 -6.55
CA ASP A 63 12.10 22.46 -6.78
C ASP A 63 11.51 23.63 -7.60
N GLU A 64 10.21 23.61 -7.88
CA GLU A 64 9.49 24.67 -8.60
C GLU A 64 8.37 25.27 -7.71
N PRO A 65 8.03 26.56 -7.89
CA PRO A 65 6.89 27.15 -7.19
C PRO A 65 5.57 26.45 -7.54
N ILE A 66 4.81 26.07 -6.51
CA ILE A 66 3.53 25.37 -6.66
C ILE A 66 2.43 26.38 -6.97
N PRO A 67 1.71 26.29 -8.12
CA PRO A 67 0.62 27.20 -8.45
C PRO A 67 -0.64 26.86 -7.66
N LEU A 68 -0.64 27.17 -6.35
CA LEU A 68 -1.68 26.76 -5.42
C LEU A 68 -3.04 27.42 -5.72
N GLU A 69 -3.07 28.62 -6.32
CA GLU A 69 -4.34 29.22 -6.76
C GLU A 69 -4.97 28.42 -7.90
N SER A 70 -4.17 28.03 -8.89
CA SER A 70 -4.62 27.19 -10.00
C SER A 70 -5.08 25.82 -9.51
N PHE A 71 -4.38 25.25 -8.53
CA PHE A 71 -4.80 24.01 -7.86
C PHE A 71 -6.20 24.15 -7.23
N LEU A 72 -6.40 25.19 -6.40
CA LEU A 72 -7.68 25.42 -5.72
C LEU A 72 -8.81 25.73 -6.70
N TYR A 73 -8.52 26.53 -7.73
CA TYR A 73 -9.50 26.84 -8.77
C TYR A 73 -9.97 25.55 -9.45
N LEU A 74 -9.04 24.75 -9.98
CA LEU A 74 -9.37 23.50 -10.67
C LEU A 74 -10.05 22.49 -9.75
N ALA A 75 -9.63 22.38 -8.49
CA ALA A 75 -10.26 21.51 -7.51
C ALA A 75 -11.74 21.86 -7.31
N TRP A 76 -12.06 23.14 -7.19
CA TRP A 76 -13.44 23.59 -6.96
C TRP A 76 -14.29 23.72 -8.23
N THR A 77 -13.70 23.82 -9.42
CA THR A 77 -14.45 23.87 -10.69
C THR A 77 -14.60 22.53 -11.37
N GLU A 78 -13.52 21.73 -11.43
CA GLU A 78 -13.48 20.51 -12.25
C GLU A 78 -13.87 19.26 -11.45
N PHE A 79 -13.60 19.24 -10.14
CA PHE A 79 -13.88 18.08 -9.30
C PHE A 79 -15.16 18.27 -8.48
N HIS A 80 -16.29 18.08 -9.15
CA HIS A 80 -17.64 18.27 -8.62
C HIS A 80 -17.89 17.58 -7.26
N THR A 81 -17.27 16.43 -7.00
CA THR A 81 -17.39 15.68 -5.73
C THR A 81 -16.85 16.44 -4.52
N LEU A 82 -15.94 17.41 -4.69
CA LEU A 82 -15.51 18.30 -3.59
C LEU A 82 -16.62 19.23 -3.08
N GLY A 83 -17.68 19.47 -3.88
CA GLY A 83 -18.78 20.38 -3.54
C GLY A 83 -18.45 21.87 -3.70
N GLY A 84 -17.42 22.22 -4.49
CA GLY A 84 -16.99 23.61 -4.71
C GLY A 84 -16.30 24.25 -3.51
N MET A 85 -16.39 25.58 -3.42
CA MET A 85 -15.76 26.36 -2.35
C MET A 85 -16.35 26.01 -0.96
N PRO A 86 -15.51 25.75 0.06
CA PRO A 86 -15.99 25.36 1.37
C PRO A 86 -16.45 26.56 2.21
N GLY A 87 -17.32 26.31 3.19
CA GLY A 87 -17.61 27.32 4.22
C GLY A 87 -16.46 27.48 5.21
N HIS A 88 -15.72 26.40 5.47
CA HIS A 88 -14.54 26.35 6.33
C HIS A 88 -13.37 25.68 5.60
N LEU A 89 -12.22 26.34 5.55
CA LEU A 89 -10.97 25.76 5.06
C LEU A 89 -10.00 25.59 6.22
N LEU A 90 -9.62 24.34 6.50
CA LEU A 90 -8.57 24.01 7.45
C LEU A 90 -7.23 23.88 6.73
N VAL A 91 -6.21 24.51 7.28
CA VAL A 91 -4.87 24.58 6.68
C VAL A 91 -3.78 24.33 7.71
N GLU A 92 -2.59 23.98 7.25
CA GLU A 92 -1.40 23.97 8.08
C GLU A 92 -1.01 25.40 8.51
N PRO A 93 -0.53 25.60 9.74
CA PRO A 93 -0.18 26.93 10.22
C PRO A 93 0.92 27.55 9.34
N GLU A 94 1.93 26.76 8.97
CA GLU A 94 3.07 27.22 8.16
C GLU A 94 2.65 27.67 6.76
N LEU A 95 1.56 27.10 6.21
CA LEU A 95 1.03 27.54 4.92
C LEU A 95 0.52 28.99 5.00
N LEU A 96 -0.01 29.43 6.13
CA LEU A 96 -0.44 30.83 6.29
C LEU A 96 0.72 31.80 6.47
N ASP A 97 1.87 31.31 6.95
CA ASP A 97 3.07 32.10 7.16
C ASP A 97 3.85 32.27 5.85
N ASP A 98 4.00 31.19 5.08
CA ASP A 98 4.83 31.16 3.86
C ASP A 98 4.05 31.51 2.58
N TYR A 99 2.72 31.51 2.63
CA TYR A 99 1.88 31.77 1.46
C TYR A 99 0.79 32.81 1.75
N PRO A 100 0.54 33.79 0.85
CA PRO A 100 -0.54 34.77 1.03
C PRO A 100 -1.93 34.19 0.76
N LEU A 101 -2.25 33.01 1.33
CA LEU A 101 -3.48 32.25 1.08
C LEU A 101 -4.74 33.10 1.28
N ARG A 102 -4.80 33.90 2.34
CA ARG A 102 -5.96 34.77 2.62
C ARG A 102 -6.20 35.79 1.51
N ARG A 103 -5.14 36.33 0.92
CA ARG A 103 -5.21 37.29 -0.19
C ARG A 103 -5.67 36.60 -1.47
N VAL A 104 -5.15 35.40 -1.74
CA VAL A 104 -5.57 34.54 -2.85
C VAL A 104 -7.05 34.23 -2.77
N LEU A 105 -7.49 33.70 -1.63
CA LEU A 105 -8.89 33.36 -1.40
C LEU A 105 -9.80 34.59 -1.53
N GLY A 106 -9.36 35.77 -1.09
CA GLY A 106 -10.11 37.02 -1.28
C GLY A 106 -10.30 37.45 -2.73
N GLN A 107 -9.47 36.99 -3.67
CA GLN A 107 -9.67 37.21 -5.11
C GLN A 107 -10.69 36.23 -5.71
N MET A 108 -10.67 34.99 -5.22
CA MET A 108 -11.50 33.89 -5.74
C MET A 108 -12.93 33.93 -5.15
N ASP A 109 -13.06 34.26 -3.87
CA ASP A 109 -14.31 34.23 -3.10
C ASP A 109 -14.97 35.62 -2.99
N LYS A 110 -15.46 36.14 -4.11
CA LYS A 110 -16.18 37.43 -4.14
C LYS A 110 -17.50 37.42 -3.36
N GLU A 111 -18.11 36.25 -3.23
CA GLU A 111 -19.38 36.03 -2.53
C GLU A 111 -19.20 35.85 -1.01
N LYS A 112 -17.95 35.76 -0.53
CA LYS A 112 -17.59 35.52 0.88
C LYS A 112 -18.20 34.24 1.42
N VAL A 113 -18.16 33.17 0.63
CA VAL A 113 -18.60 31.81 0.98
C VAL A 113 -17.72 31.23 2.08
N ILE A 114 -16.40 31.40 1.98
CA ILE A 114 -15.42 30.93 2.96
C ILE A 114 -15.51 31.83 4.19
N LYS A 115 -16.24 31.37 5.20
CA LYS A 115 -16.44 32.12 6.46
C LYS A 115 -15.22 32.06 7.37
N LYS A 116 -14.44 30.98 7.29
CA LYS A 116 -13.28 30.76 8.16
C LYS A 116 -12.15 30.05 7.43
N VAL A 117 -10.96 30.61 7.54
CA VAL A 117 -9.69 29.91 7.29
C VAL A 117 -9.02 29.73 8.64
N ALA A 118 -8.90 28.48 9.08
CA ALA A 118 -8.42 28.14 10.41
C ALA A 118 -7.25 27.15 10.34
N ILE A 119 -6.43 27.17 11.38
CA ILE A 119 -5.37 26.18 11.54
C ILE A 119 -6.03 24.84 11.87
N GLY A 120 -5.67 23.80 11.12
CA GLY A 120 -6.07 22.43 11.41
C GLY A 120 -5.39 21.93 12.69
N HIS A 121 -6.17 21.37 13.62
CA HIS A 121 -5.66 20.80 14.86
C HIS A 121 -6.20 19.38 15.06
N GLY A 122 -5.42 18.54 15.76
CA GLY A 122 -5.88 17.22 16.22
C GLY A 122 -5.75 16.07 15.21
N HIS A 123 -6.28 14.91 15.62
CA HIS A 123 -6.19 13.63 14.92
C HIS A 123 -6.77 13.64 13.48
N PRO A 124 -7.93 14.27 13.18
CA PRO A 124 -8.54 14.21 11.84
C PRO A 124 -7.69 14.90 10.76
N PHE A 125 -7.04 16.01 11.09
CA PHE A 125 -6.19 16.73 10.14
C PHE A 125 -4.83 16.02 9.94
N GLY A 126 -4.28 15.46 11.02
CA GLY A 126 -3.06 14.64 10.96
C GLY A 126 -3.25 13.34 10.16
N SER A 127 -4.41 12.68 10.29
CA SER A 127 -4.74 11.49 9.51
C SER A 127 -4.91 11.81 8.03
N THR A 128 -5.59 12.91 7.66
CA THR A 128 -5.68 13.38 6.27
C THR A 128 -4.28 13.58 5.66
N ARG A 129 -3.35 14.20 6.39
CA ARG A 129 -1.98 14.44 5.91
C ARG A 129 -1.16 13.16 5.75
N ARG A 130 -1.42 12.12 6.53
CA ARG A 130 -0.79 10.79 6.33
C ARG A 130 -1.42 10.07 5.14
N GLN A 131 -2.74 10.11 5.06
CA GLN A 131 -3.49 9.46 4.00
C GLN A 131 -3.16 10.08 2.63
N SER A 132 -3.00 11.40 2.52
CA SER A 132 -2.60 12.05 1.26
C SER A 132 -1.27 11.53 0.70
N GLN A 133 -0.30 11.23 1.56
CA GLN A 133 0.98 10.65 1.15
C GLN A 133 0.84 9.17 0.74
N ASN A 134 0.01 8.42 1.46
CA ASN A 134 -0.20 7.00 1.15
C ASN A 134 -0.98 6.82 -0.15
N LEU A 135 -1.98 7.65 -0.43
CA LEU A 135 -2.78 7.57 -1.65
C LEU A 135 -1.92 7.63 -2.92
N VAL A 136 -0.89 8.48 -2.93
CA VAL A 136 0.07 8.60 -4.05
C VAL A 136 0.86 7.31 -4.28
N LYS A 137 1.11 6.50 -3.24
CA LYS A 137 1.75 5.18 -3.36
C LYS A 137 0.87 4.21 -4.15
N HIS A 138 -0.45 4.25 -3.93
CA HIS A 138 -1.42 3.27 -4.47
C HIS A 138 -2.01 3.70 -5.82
N SER A 139 -2.15 5.00 -6.08
CA SER A 139 -2.73 5.55 -7.32
C SER A 139 -1.92 5.26 -8.59
N MET A 140 -0.77 4.61 -8.46
CA MET A 140 0.12 4.28 -9.57
C MET A 140 -0.07 2.88 -10.14
N VAL A 141 -0.72 1.98 -9.42
CA VAL A 141 -0.94 0.59 -9.87
C VAL A 141 -1.76 0.58 -11.18
N SER A 142 -2.76 1.46 -11.30
CA SER A 142 -3.59 1.58 -12.51
C SER A 142 -2.90 2.25 -13.71
N LEU A 143 -1.76 2.92 -13.51
CA LEU A 143 -1.00 3.56 -14.59
C LEU A 143 -0.03 2.60 -15.28
N GLU A 144 0.38 1.52 -14.60
CA GLU A 144 1.32 0.51 -15.12
C GLU A 144 0.75 -0.22 -16.35
N GLU A 145 -0.58 -0.30 -16.46
CA GLU A 145 -1.30 -0.95 -17.58
C GLU A 145 -1.45 -0.07 -18.83
N LEU A 146 -1.23 1.24 -18.72
CA LEU A 146 -1.67 2.20 -19.75
C LEU A 146 -0.55 2.71 -20.65
N THR A 147 0.74 2.41 -20.40
CA THR A 147 1.84 2.91 -21.25
C THR A 147 3.07 2.02 -21.21
N GLU A 148 3.34 1.33 -22.32
CA GLU A 148 4.47 0.40 -22.46
C GLU A 148 5.83 1.08 -22.73
N HIS A 149 5.87 2.41 -22.88
CA HIS A 149 7.05 3.11 -23.39
C HIS A 149 7.50 4.27 -22.48
N ARG A 150 8.81 4.56 -22.53
CA ARG A 150 9.45 5.69 -21.86
C ARG A 150 8.92 7.02 -22.39
N LEU A 151 8.72 7.98 -21.49
CA LEU A 151 8.24 9.32 -21.83
C LEU A 151 9.40 10.25 -22.19
N GLU A 152 9.11 11.27 -23.01
CA GLU A 152 10.13 12.13 -23.63
C GLU A 152 10.70 13.20 -22.67
N SER A 153 9.98 13.54 -21.59
CA SER A 153 10.42 14.54 -20.61
C SER A 153 9.88 14.26 -19.21
N GLN A 154 10.50 14.87 -18.19
CA GLN A 154 10.03 14.79 -16.81
C GLN A 154 8.64 15.43 -16.64
N GLU A 155 8.31 16.46 -17.41
CA GLU A 155 6.99 17.11 -17.40
C GLU A 155 5.92 16.17 -17.94
N ALA A 156 6.24 15.39 -18.98
CA ALA A 156 5.33 14.37 -19.51
C ALA A 156 5.09 13.25 -18.48
N VAL A 157 6.13 12.84 -17.77
CA VAL A 157 6.05 11.90 -16.62
C VAL A 157 5.11 12.47 -15.55
N LEU A 158 5.34 13.71 -15.10
CA LEU A 158 4.52 14.36 -14.09
C LEU A 158 3.06 14.52 -14.53
N ALA A 159 2.82 14.91 -15.79
CA ALA A 159 1.49 15.04 -16.35
C ALA A 159 0.75 13.70 -16.35
N ARG A 160 1.45 12.61 -16.70
CA ARG A 160 0.88 11.26 -16.70
C ARG A 160 0.58 10.76 -15.27
N LEU A 161 1.47 11.04 -14.31
CA LEU A 161 1.21 10.75 -12.89
C LEU A 161 -0.05 11.45 -12.40
N ASN A 162 -0.21 12.74 -12.73
CA ASN A 162 -1.41 13.51 -12.40
C ASN A 162 -2.67 12.96 -13.09
N GLN A 163 -2.57 12.50 -14.33
CA GLN A 163 -3.68 11.85 -15.03
C GLN A 163 -4.15 10.56 -14.33
N GLY A 164 -3.21 9.75 -13.81
CA GLY A 164 -3.57 8.55 -13.03
C GLY A 164 -4.24 8.88 -11.70
N LEU A 165 -3.75 9.91 -11.01
CA LEU A 165 -4.40 10.42 -9.80
C LEU A 165 -5.84 10.87 -10.07
N GLU A 166 -6.08 11.59 -11.17
CA GLU A 166 -7.43 11.99 -11.57
C GLU A 166 -8.36 10.78 -11.80
N GLY A 167 -7.85 9.68 -12.37
CA GLY A 167 -8.58 8.42 -12.50
C GLY A 167 -8.93 7.78 -11.16
N TYR A 168 -7.97 7.74 -10.22
CA TYR A 168 -8.18 7.22 -8.88
C TYR A 168 -9.21 8.02 -8.09
N HIS A 169 -9.20 9.36 -8.20
CA HIS A 169 -10.21 10.20 -7.54
C HIS A 169 -11.63 9.89 -8.03
N ARG A 170 -11.82 9.55 -9.32
CA ARG A 170 -13.13 9.18 -9.89
C ARG A 170 -13.66 7.84 -9.39
N VAL A 171 -12.78 6.86 -9.14
CA VAL A 171 -13.20 5.56 -8.59
C VAL A 171 -13.81 5.72 -7.19
N TRP A 172 -13.24 6.63 -6.38
CA TRP A 172 -13.76 6.98 -5.07
C TRP A 172 -15.06 7.82 -5.10
N GLU A 173 -15.46 8.37 -6.25
CA GLU A 173 -16.76 9.05 -6.42
C GLU A 173 -17.94 8.07 -6.41
N ASN A 174 -17.69 6.81 -6.74
CA ASN A 174 -18.75 5.81 -6.99
C ASN A 174 -18.91 4.78 -5.86
N SER A 175 -18.06 4.82 -4.82
CA SER A 175 -18.12 3.87 -3.70
C SER A 175 -18.46 4.59 -2.39
N PRO A 176 -19.75 4.76 -2.04
CA PRO A 176 -20.11 5.18 -0.70
C PRO A 176 -19.58 4.14 0.31
N ARG A 177 -18.92 4.59 1.37
CA ARG A 177 -18.58 3.72 2.50
C ARG A 177 -19.89 3.37 3.23
N PRO A 178 -20.24 2.09 3.42
CA PRO A 178 -21.47 1.73 4.13
C PRO A 178 -21.48 2.29 5.56
N GLY A 179 -22.56 2.98 5.95
CA GLY A 179 -22.76 3.53 7.31
C GLY A 179 -23.11 5.03 7.33
N HIS A 180 -22.98 5.69 8.51
CA HIS A 180 -23.31 7.11 8.74
C HIS A 180 -22.71 8.09 7.70
N ALA A 181 -21.61 7.71 7.03
CA ALA A 181 -20.97 8.50 5.99
C ALA A 181 -21.77 8.58 4.67
N GLU A 182 -22.66 7.64 4.39
CA GLU A 182 -23.47 7.64 3.16
C GLU A 182 -24.51 8.77 3.17
N ASP A 183 -25.23 8.95 4.29
CA ASP A 183 -26.14 10.07 4.49
C ASP A 183 -25.38 11.41 4.42
N ASP A 184 -24.21 11.50 5.05
CA ASP A 184 -23.37 12.69 5.01
C ASP A 184 -22.84 13.00 3.59
N PHE A 185 -22.51 11.98 2.82
CA PHE A 185 -22.08 12.09 1.42
C PHE A 185 -23.23 12.52 0.50
N GLN A 186 -24.42 11.93 0.63
CA GLN A 186 -25.61 12.35 -0.13
C GLN A 186 -26.02 13.78 0.24
N ASN A 187 -26.03 14.12 1.53
CA ASN A 187 -26.26 15.47 2.00
C ASN A 187 -25.23 16.46 1.46
N HIS A 188 -23.97 16.04 1.32
CA HIS A 188 -22.91 16.84 0.71
C HIS A 188 -23.18 17.10 -0.79
N ARG A 189 -23.58 16.08 -1.56
CA ARG A 189 -23.93 16.23 -2.99
C ARG A 189 -25.11 17.18 -3.24
N LEU A 190 -26.05 17.27 -2.29
CA LEU A 190 -27.23 18.13 -2.40
C LEU A 190 -26.96 19.60 -2.00
N ARG A 191 -25.76 19.92 -1.49
CA ARG A 191 -25.44 21.30 -1.08
C ARG A 191 -25.36 22.23 -2.29
N PRO A 192 -25.76 23.51 -2.13
CA PRO A 192 -25.47 24.53 -3.12
C PRO A 192 -23.97 24.62 -3.38
N VAL A 193 -23.59 24.48 -4.65
CA VAL A 193 -22.19 24.57 -5.09
C VAL A 193 -21.87 26.03 -5.37
N HIS A 194 -20.83 26.53 -4.72
CA HIS A 194 -20.28 27.85 -5.01
C HIS A 194 -18.95 27.70 -5.76
N LEU A 195 -18.85 28.32 -6.92
CA LEU A 195 -17.66 28.23 -7.77
C LEU A 195 -16.73 29.43 -7.52
N PRO A 196 -15.40 29.23 -7.55
CA PRO A 196 -14.45 30.32 -7.41
C PRO A 196 -14.41 31.19 -8.67
N HIS A 197 -13.98 32.43 -8.49
CA HIS A 197 -13.52 33.25 -9.61
C HIS A 197 -12.06 32.93 -9.94
N TRP A 198 -11.71 33.05 -11.22
CA TRP A 198 -10.32 32.91 -11.65
C TRP A 198 -9.43 33.96 -10.94
N PRO A 199 -8.31 33.54 -10.32
CA PRO A 199 -7.38 34.45 -9.65
C PRO A 199 -6.71 35.39 -10.66
N GLN A 200 -6.59 36.68 -10.31
CA GLN A 200 -5.99 37.67 -11.21
C GLN A 200 -4.46 37.67 -11.14
N ASN A 201 -3.90 37.33 -9.98
CA ASN A 201 -2.47 37.23 -9.77
C ASN A 201 -2.14 35.79 -9.37
N LEU A 202 -1.25 35.16 -10.13
CA LEU A 202 -0.70 33.85 -9.80
C LEU A 202 0.56 34.05 -8.97
N VAL A 203 0.49 33.66 -7.70
CA VAL A 203 1.59 33.64 -6.75
C VAL A 203 1.90 32.18 -6.49
N GLY A 204 3.05 31.72 -6.97
CA GLY A 204 3.55 30.39 -6.64
C GLY A 204 3.85 30.28 -5.15
N LEU A 205 3.54 29.13 -4.56
CA LEU A 205 4.02 28.74 -3.25
C LEU A 205 5.42 28.15 -3.39
N ASP A 206 6.42 28.86 -2.89
CA ASP A 206 7.79 28.37 -2.86
C ASP A 206 7.92 27.13 -1.96
N ILE A 207 8.86 26.26 -2.32
CA ILE A 207 9.11 25.04 -1.56
C ILE A 207 9.77 25.38 -0.23
N ALA A 208 9.08 25.05 0.86
CA ALA A 208 9.52 25.33 2.21
C ALA A 208 9.94 24.07 2.97
N ASP A 209 10.81 24.24 3.98
CA ASP A 209 11.35 23.12 4.78
C ASP A 209 10.27 22.33 5.53
N TRP A 210 9.15 22.97 5.90
CA TRP A 210 8.08 22.31 6.63
C TRP A 210 7.37 21.24 5.78
N MET A 211 7.34 21.40 4.46
CA MET A 211 6.78 20.41 3.52
C MET A 211 7.61 19.12 3.52
N LYS A 212 8.91 19.23 3.84
CA LYS A 212 9.86 18.12 3.86
C LYS A 212 9.82 17.31 5.16
N ARG A 213 9.13 17.78 6.22
CA ARG A 213 9.14 17.13 7.55
C ARG A 213 8.74 15.65 7.52
N GLN A 214 7.73 15.30 6.74
CA GLN A 214 7.28 13.91 6.60
C GLN A 214 8.28 13.07 5.80
N ALA A 215 8.85 13.59 4.73
CA ALA A 215 9.91 12.89 4.02
C ALA A 215 11.16 12.69 4.91
N ARG A 216 11.46 13.66 5.79
CA ARG A 216 12.53 13.55 6.80
C ARG A 216 12.23 12.55 7.92
N SER A 217 10.98 12.11 8.09
CA SER A 217 10.66 11.04 9.04
C SER A 217 11.11 9.66 8.53
N VAL A 218 11.41 9.54 7.22
CA VAL A 218 12.06 8.37 6.66
C VAL A 218 13.54 8.42 7.05
N PRO A 219 14.12 7.36 7.66
CA PRO A 219 15.55 7.32 7.94
C PRO A 219 16.37 7.52 6.65
N PRO A 220 17.44 8.34 6.69
CA PRO A 220 18.41 8.40 5.61
C PRO A 220 18.98 7.01 5.33
N MET A 221 19.29 6.74 4.07
CA MET A 221 19.94 5.49 3.69
C MET A 221 21.29 5.37 4.39
N ALA A 222 21.55 4.18 4.93
CA ALA A 222 22.84 3.88 5.52
C ALA A 222 23.94 3.94 4.43
N PRO A 223 25.20 4.22 4.79
CA PRO A 223 26.29 4.34 3.79
C PRO A 223 26.52 3.07 2.97
N HIS A 224 26.06 1.94 3.49
CA HIS A 224 26.13 0.64 2.86
C HIS A 224 24.75 0.25 2.32
N GLU A 225 23.87 1.16 1.96
CA GLU A 225 22.61 0.83 1.28
C GLU A 225 22.58 1.42 -0.14
N GLU A 226 21.88 0.74 -1.04
CA GLU A 226 21.61 1.19 -2.40
C GLU A 226 20.15 0.96 -2.78
N LEU A 227 19.70 1.67 -3.83
CA LEU A 227 18.37 1.45 -4.40
C LEU A 227 18.42 0.27 -5.36
N ARG A 228 17.66 -0.78 -5.05
CA ARG A 228 17.47 -1.95 -5.91
C ARG A 228 16.13 -1.88 -6.60
N ILE A 229 16.12 -2.11 -7.90
CA ILE A 229 14.91 -2.25 -8.71
C ILE A 229 14.23 -3.56 -8.31
N LYS A 230 12.99 -3.47 -7.84
CA LYS A 230 12.10 -4.62 -7.62
C LYS A 230 11.50 -5.06 -8.96
N TYR A 231 10.91 -4.10 -9.68
CA TYR A 231 10.35 -4.34 -11.01
C TYR A 231 10.24 -3.00 -11.77
N GLN A 232 10.09 -3.09 -13.09
CA GLN A 232 9.90 -1.94 -13.96
C GLN A 232 8.79 -2.22 -14.96
N THR A 233 7.80 -1.33 -15.05
CA THR A 233 6.68 -1.38 -15.99
C THR A 233 6.63 -0.08 -16.80
N GLY A 234 6.98 -0.18 -18.10
CA GLY A 234 7.04 0.98 -18.99
C GLY A 234 8.02 2.05 -18.49
N TRP A 235 7.49 3.18 -18.02
CA TRP A 235 8.23 4.33 -17.49
C TRP A 235 8.20 4.44 -15.95
N ILE A 236 7.64 3.44 -15.25
CA ILE A 236 7.58 3.37 -13.79
C ILE A 236 8.57 2.31 -13.29
N VAL A 237 9.37 2.64 -12.29
CA VAL A 237 10.36 1.77 -11.64
C VAL A 237 10.01 1.65 -10.17
N SER A 238 9.72 0.44 -9.71
CA SER A 238 9.59 0.15 -8.28
C SER A 238 10.95 -0.18 -7.70
N VAL A 239 11.34 0.51 -6.62
CA VAL A 239 12.63 0.35 -5.94
C VAL A 239 12.48 0.13 -4.43
N THR A 240 13.52 -0.41 -3.81
CA THR A 240 13.64 -0.59 -2.36
C THR A 240 15.07 -0.32 -1.90
N LYS A 241 15.24 0.00 -0.62
CA LYS A 241 16.55 0.22 0.00
C LYS A 241 17.13 -1.13 0.41
N LYS A 242 18.37 -1.42 0.03
CA LYS A 242 19.03 -2.71 0.32
C LYS A 242 20.51 -2.54 0.68
N PRO A 243 21.07 -3.36 1.56
CA PRO A 243 22.50 -3.35 1.86
C PRO A 243 23.39 -3.59 0.62
N VAL A 244 24.54 -2.93 0.59
CA VAL A 244 25.64 -3.08 -0.37
C VAL A 244 26.46 -4.28 0.10
N ALA A 245 26.60 -5.27 -0.78
CA ALA A 245 27.36 -6.50 -0.50
C ALA A 245 28.76 -6.20 0.10
N THR A 246 29.05 -6.77 1.26
CA THR A 246 30.29 -6.55 2.05
C THR A 246 31.56 -7.14 1.40
N GLU A 247 32.74 -6.76 1.89
CA GLU A 247 34.06 -7.21 1.39
C GLU A 247 34.22 -8.74 1.35
N MET A 248 33.60 -9.49 2.27
CA MET A 248 33.55 -10.97 2.22
C MET A 248 32.80 -11.49 1.00
N LEU A 249 31.75 -10.79 0.54
CA LEU A 249 31.08 -11.07 -0.73
C LEU A 249 32.03 -10.77 -1.90
N ARG A 250 32.86 -9.72 -1.87
CA ARG A 250 33.90 -9.45 -2.90
C ARG A 250 34.92 -10.58 -3.04
N GLU A 251 35.27 -11.23 -1.94
CA GLU A 251 36.18 -12.39 -1.94
C GLU A 251 35.51 -13.66 -2.50
N ALA A 252 34.23 -13.86 -2.18
CA ALA A 252 33.39 -14.88 -2.83
C ALA A 252 33.22 -14.60 -4.34
N PHE A 253 33.02 -13.34 -4.75
CA PHE A 253 32.99 -12.89 -6.15
C PHE A 253 34.29 -13.25 -6.90
N ARG A 254 35.47 -13.04 -6.30
CA ARG A 254 36.77 -13.44 -6.92
C ARG A 254 36.90 -14.94 -7.12
N THR A 255 36.41 -15.72 -6.16
CA THR A 255 36.49 -17.18 -6.21
C THR A 255 35.62 -17.74 -7.33
N VAL A 256 34.44 -17.15 -7.56
CA VAL A 256 33.51 -17.51 -8.65
C VAL A 256 34.00 -17.02 -10.03
N MET A 257 34.64 -15.84 -10.11
CA MET A 257 35.24 -15.32 -11.35
C MET A 257 36.41 -16.18 -11.86
N MET A 258 37.13 -16.88 -10.97
CA MET A 258 38.22 -17.78 -11.33
C MET A 258 37.75 -19.14 -11.86
N THR A 259 36.48 -19.52 -11.61
CA THR A 259 35.91 -20.80 -12.07
C THR A 259 35.18 -20.72 -13.42
N GLY A 260 35.12 -19.54 -14.05
CA GLY A 260 34.70 -19.39 -15.44
C GLY A 260 33.18 -19.41 -15.70
N ASP A 261 32.37 -19.37 -14.64
CA ASP A 261 30.92 -19.23 -14.78
C ASP A 261 30.58 -17.73 -14.93
N ARG A 262 29.74 -17.42 -15.94
CA ARG A 262 29.24 -16.07 -16.22
C ARG A 262 28.66 -15.43 -14.95
N GLU A 263 28.86 -14.11 -14.80
CA GLU A 263 28.25 -13.29 -13.73
C GLU A 263 26.80 -13.73 -13.44
N PRO A 264 26.48 -14.24 -12.23
CA PRO A 264 25.11 -14.40 -11.84
C PRO A 264 24.54 -13.03 -11.50
N ALA A 265 23.49 -12.63 -12.22
CA ALA A 265 22.64 -11.52 -11.85
C ALA A 265 22.09 -11.75 -10.42
N GLY A 266 22.49 -10.89 -9.49
CA GLY A 266 21.99 -10.84 -8.12
C GLY A 266 22.40 -12.04 -7.26
N LEU A 267 22.82 -11.79 -6.03
CA LEU A 267 22.74 -12.77 -4.93
C LEU A 267 21.93 -12.07 -3.85
N TYR A 268 20.87 -12.71 -3.36
CA TYR A 268 20.03 -12.15 -2.30
C TYR A 268 20.69 -12.38 -0.94
N ASP A 269 20.63 -11.39 -0.05
CA ASP A 269 21.09 -11.53 1.34
C ASP A 269 20.18 -12.50 2.11
N ILE A 270 20.72 -13.15 3.14
CA ILE A 270 20.00 -14.00 4.11
C ILE A 270 18.85 -13.23 4.77
N GLU A 271 19.00 -11.90 4.88
CA GLU A 271 18.01 -10.97 5.43
C GLU A 271 16.95 -10.51 4.41
N ASP A 272 17.22 -10.59 3.11
CA ASP A 272 16.31 -10.10 2.06
C ASP A 272 15.09 -10.99 1.85
N LEU A 273 15.21 -12.25 2.26
CA LEU A 273 14.17 -13.28 2.15
C LEU A 273 13.60 -13.66 3.51
N LEU A 274 13.71 -12.79 4.54
CA LEU A 274 13.17 -13.08 5.87
C LEU A 274 11.66 -13.36 5.80
N TRP A 275 10.89 -12.48 5.14
CA TRP A 275 9.46 -12.67 4.93
C TRP A 275 9.17 -13.96 4.14
N PHE A 276 9.94 -14.22 3.07
CA PHE A 276 9.76 -15.41 2.23
C PHE A 276 10.02 -16.69 3.03
N ARG A 277 11.09 -16.70 3.84
CA ARG A 277 11.43 -17.82 4.73
C ARG A 277 10.38 -18.01 5.81
N SER A 278 9.84 -16.92 6.38
CA SER A 278 8.72 -16.97 7.33
C SER A 278 7.50 -17.64 6.70
N VAL A 279 7.14 -17.26 5.47
CA VAL A 279 6.00 -17.84 4.74
C VAL A 279 6.25 -19.31 4.39
N VAL A 280 7.43 -19.65 3.87
CA VAL A 280 7.76 -21.03 3.51
C VAL A 280 7.80 -21.96 4.73
N ARG A 281 8.26 -21.48 5.89
CA ARG A 281 8.18 -22.24 7.16
C ARG A 281 6.74 -22.49 7.58
N GLY A 282 5.84 -21.56 7.27
CA GLY A 282 4.41 -21.69 7.55
C GLY A 282 3.68 -22.66 6.61
N LEU A 283 4.31 -23.22 5.58
CA LEU A 283 3.65 -24.18 4.70
C LEU A 283 3.34 -25.49 5.45
N PRO A 284 2.13 -26.06 5.27
CA PRO A 284 1.75 -27.32 5.94
C PRO A 284 2.40 -28.56 5.30
N PHE A 285 3.10 -28.39 4.20
CA PHE A 285 3.74 -29.43 3.40
C PHE A 285 5.20 -29.08 3.09
N PRO A 286 6.02 -30.06 2.66
CA PRO A 286 7.39 -29.82 2.27
C PRO A 286 7.49 -28.81 1.11
N PRO A 287 8.43 -27.84 1.14
CA PRO A 287 8.55 -26.80 0.11
C PRO A 287 8.67 -27.36 -1.32
N GLN A 288 9.18 -28.58 -1.48
CA GLN A 288 9.35 -29.23 -2.77
C GLN A 288 8.03 -29.50 -3.51
N GLU A 289 6.90 -29.60 -2.80
CA GLU A 289 5.58 -29.75 -3.44
C GLU A 289 5.19 -28.49 -4.23
N LEU A 290 5.66 -27.32 -3.79
CA LEU A 290 5.38 -26.03 -4.43
C LEU A 290 6.49 -25.61 -5.39
N PHE A 291 7.73 -25.73 -4.94
CA PHE A 291 8.90 -25.18 -5.61
C PHE A 291 9.67 -26.20 -6.45
N GLY A 292 9.25 -27.47 -6.45
CA GLY A 292 9.91 -28.54 -7.19
C GLY A 292 11.39 -28.66 -6.83
N SER A 293 12.25 -28.72 -7.86
CA SER A 293 13.71 -28.85 -7.72
C SER A 293 14.47 -27.54 -7.82
N VAL A 294 13.81 -26.38 -7.68
CA VAL A 294 14.47 -25.06 -7.74
C VAL A 294 15.54 -24.91 -6.67
N LEU A 295 15.31 -25.48 -5.48
CA LEU A 295 16.31 -25.66 -4.44
C LEU A 295 16.39 -27.14 -4.04
N GLU A 296 17.60 -27.69 -3.98
CA GLU A 296 17.82 -29.09 -3.62
C GLU A 296 17.22 -29.41 -2.23
N PRO A 297 16.64 -30.61 -2.02
CA PRO A 297 15.99 -30.97 -0.76
C PRO A 297 16.83 -30.72 0.49
N GLY A 298 18.14 -31.05 0.44
CA GLY A 298 19.06 -30.86 1.57
C GLY A 298 19.44 -29.40 1.85
N LYS A 299 19.17 -28.48 0.91
CA LYS A 299 19.48 -27.05 1.03
C LYS A 299 18.36 -26.27 1.71
N TRP A 300 17.12 -26.78 1.71
CA TRP A 300 15.98 -26.11 2.35
C TRP A 300 16.18 -25.82 3.84
N PRO A 301 16.61 -26.77 4.69
CA PRO A 301 16.82 -26.46 6.12
C PRO A 301 17.87 -25.37 6.34
N LEU A 302 18.95 -25.38 5.54
CA LEU A 302 20.04 -24.39 5.62
C LEU A 302 19.60 -23.02 5.09
N PHE A 303 18.78 -22.99 4.04
CA PHE A 303 18.22 -21.75 3.53
C PHE A 303 17.22 -21.17 4.54
N LEU A 304 16.28 -21.99 5.01
CA LEU A 304 15.26 -21.57 5.96
C LEU A 304 15.85 -21.15 7.30
N ASN A 305 16.96 -21.71 7.78
CA ASN A 305 17.62 -21.25 9.00
C ASN A 305 18.63 -20.10 8.78
N GLY A 306 18.87 -19.71 7.53
CA GLY A 306 19.71 -18.56 7.17
C GLY A 306 21.20 -18.89 7.12
N SER A 307 21.56 -20.17 7.13
CA SER A 307 22.94 -20.63 6.97
C SER A 307 23.36 -20.79 5.51
N LEU A 308 22.43 -20.60 4.57
CA LEU A 308 22.68 -20.70 3.13
C LEU A 308 22.05 -19.51 2.40
N ALA A 309 22.87 -18.75 1.67
CA ALA A 309 22.41 -17.75 0.72
C ALA A 309 22.09 -18.40 -0.65
N ILE A 310 21.17 -17.80 -1.40
CA ILE A 310 20.77 -18.24 -2.74
C ILE A 310 20.95 -17.10 -3.76
N ASN A 311 21.15 -17.46 -5.03
CA ASN A 311 21.32 -16.46 -6.09
C ASN A 311 19.99 -15.81 -6.51
N GLY A 312 20.12 -14.69 -7.23
CA GLY A 312 19.07 -13.84 -7.76
C GLY A 312 18.02 -14.61 -8.51
N ALA A 313 18.46 -15.29 -9.57
CA ALA A 313 17.59 -16.10 -10.42
C ALA A 313 16.84 -17.20 -9.64
N THR A 314 17.48 -17.83 -8.65
CA THR A 314 16.82 -18.83 -7.79
C THR A 314 15.76 -18.18 -6.90
N ALA A 315 16.06 -17.05 -6.27
CA ALA A 315 15.10 -16.35 -5.42
C ALA A 315 13.91 -15.81 -6.24
N ASP A 316 14.15 -15.15 -7.37
CA ASP A 316 13.09 -14.66 -8.27
C ASP A 316 12.20 -15.81 -8.75
N GLN A 317 12.81 -16.96 -9.05
CA GLN A 317 12.07 -18.16 -9.44
C GLN A 317 11.24 -18.73 -8.29
N LEU A 318 11.75 -18.71 -7.06
CA LEU A 318 11.03 -19.15 -5.88
C LEU A 318 9.86 -18.22 -5.55
N GLU A 319 10.07 -16.90 -5.55
CA GLU A 319 9.01 -15.89 -5.35
C GLU A 319 7.93 -16.01 -6.42
N SER A 320 8.31 -16.06 -7.70
CA SER A 320 7.35 -16.20 -8.80
C SER A 320 6.57 -17.51 -8.76
N LEU A 321 7.12 -18.58 -8.20
CA LEU A 321 6.39 -19.84 -7.99
C LEU A 321 5.41 -19.75 -6.81
N LEU A 322 5.77 -19.02 -5.75
CA LEU A 322 4.88 -18.76 -4.63
C LEU A 322 3.69 -17.90 -5.08
N GLU A 323 3.94 -16.79 -5.76
CA GLU A 323 2.93 -15.89 -6.33
C GLU A 323 2.00 -16.63 -7.28
N ARG A 324 2.54 -17.36 -8.28
CA ARG A 324 1.73 -18.15 -9.22
C ARG A 324 0.89 -19.23 -8.55
N SER A 325 1.32 -19.72 -7.38
CA SER A 325 0.56 -20.72 -6.64
C SER A 325 -0.59 -20.08 -5.87
N MET A 326 -0.36 -18.89 -5.31
CA MET A 326 -1.42 -18.05 -4.73
C MET A 326 -2.46 -17.69 -5.79
N GLU A 327 -2.03 -17.19 -6.95
CA GLU A 327 -2.86 -16.80 -8.11
C GLU A 327 -3.68 -17.94 -8.75
N ARG A 328 -3.49 -19.19 -8.35
CA ARG A 328 -4.23 -20.33 -8.93
C ARG A 328 -5.14 -21.05 -7.95
N LYS A 329 -4.85 -20.97 -6.65
CA LYS A 329 -5.26 -22.01 -5.70
C LYS A 329 -5.39 -21.57 -4.24
N GLY A 330 -4.95 -20.37 -3.86
CA GLY A 330 -4.87 -19.95 -2.47
C GLY A 330 -3.90 -20.80 -1.62
N LEU A 331 -3.64 -20.36 -0.39
CA LEU A 331 -2.74 -21.01 0.56
C LEU A 331 -3.36 -21.13 1.96
N VAL A 332 -2.99 -22.20 2.66
CA VAL A 332 -3.18 -22.34 4.11
C VAL A 332 -1.79 -22.24 4.75
N LEU A 333 -1.57 -21.28 5.64
CA LEU A 333 -0.30 -21.09 6.34
C LEU A 333 -0.45 -21.22 7.85
N PHE A 334 0.62 -21.67 8.50
CA PHE A 334 0.76 -21.84 9.94
C PHE A 334 1.92 -20.97 10.46
N PRO A 335 1.70 -19.66 10.67
CA PRO A 335 2.76 -18.78 11.12
C PRO A 335 3.34 -19.20 12.47
N GLU A 336 4.67 -19.26 12.58
CA GLU A 336 5.36 -19.70 13.80
C GLU A 336 5.54 -18.57 14.84
N SER A 337 5.34 -17.31 14.43
CA SER A 337 5.47 -16.11 15.27
C SER A 337 4.54 -14.99 14.81
N GLU A 338 4.39 -13.94 15.62
CA GLU A 338 3.66 -12.72 15.25
C GLU A 338 4.26 -12.03 14.02
N ASP A 339 5.60 -11.93 13.93
CA ASP A 339 6.27 -11.37 12.76
C ASP A 339 5.97 -12.19 11.49
N ALA A 340 6.00 -13.53 11.60
CA ALA A 340 5.65 -14.41 10.48
C ALA A 340 4.17 -14.30 10.07
N PHE A 341 3.28 -14.00 11.03
CA PHE A 341 1.88 -13.73 10.75
C PHE A 341 1.74 -12.43 9.95
N CYS A 342 2.41 -11.36 10.38
CA CYS A 342 2.44 -10.09 9.64
C CYS A 342 3.07 -10.21 8.25
N ASP A 343 4.18 -10.94 8.11
CA ASP A 343 4.81 -11.23 6.82
C ASP A 343 3.86 -11.96 5.88
N SER A 344 3.14 -12.95 6.40
CA SER A 344 2.15 -13.72 5.64
C SER A 344 0.95 -12.87 5.24
N LEU A 345 0.45 -12.03 6.15
CA LEU A 345 -0.62 -11.09 5.89
C LEU A 345 -0.24 -10.09 4.79
N ASN A 346 0.96 -9.48 4.89
CA ASN A 346 1.48 -8.56 3.89
C ASN A 346 1.65 -9.19 2.49
N LEU A 347 2.11 -10.45 2.44
CA LEU A 347 2.24 -11.19 1.18
C LEU A 347 0.89 -11.55 0.59
N LEU A 348 0.02 -12.19 1.39
CA LEU A 348 -1.28 -12.69 0.95
C LEU A 348 -2.29 -11.57 0.69
N GLY A 349 -2.09 -10.39 1.29
CA GLY A 349 -2.91 -9.19 1.14
C GLY A 349 -2.41 -8.20 0.09
N GLY A 350 -1.52 -8.62 -0.82
CA GLY A 350 -1.08 -7.80 -1.96
C GLY A 350 -0.32 -6.51 -1.57
N GLY A 351 0.29 -6.44 -0.38
CA GLY A 351 0.98 -5.23 0.08
C GLY A 351 0.05 -4.12 0.60
N GLY A 352 -1.15 -4.47 1.06
CA GLY A 352 -2.08 -3.59 1.77
C GLY A 352 -3.40 -3.31 1.06
N ASP A 353 -3.81 -4.17 0.12
CA ASP A 353 -5.13 -4.11 -0.55
C ASP A 353 -6.02 -5.28 -0.08
N GLU A 354 -5.90 -5.63 1.21
CA GLU A 354 -6.76 -6.61 1.86
C GLU A 354 -8.21 -6.10 1.86
N ARG A 355 -9.03 -6.62 0.94
CA ARG A 355 -10.46 -6.26 0.92
C ARG A 355 -11.19 -6.85 2.11
N CYS A 356 -10.86 -8.10 2.46
CA CYS A 356 -11.52 -8.83 3.54
C CYS A 356 -10.52 -9.74 4.27
N CYS A 357 -10.10 -9.37 5.48
CA CYS A 357 -9.52 -10.31 6.43
C CYS A 357 -10.43 -10.44 7.66
N ALA A 358 -10.69 -11.65 8.13
CA ALA A 358 -11.52 -11.87 9.30
C ALA A 358 -11.07 -13.09 10.13
N GLU A 359 -11.18 -12.99 11.45
CA GLU A 359 -11.08 -14.17 12.32
C GLU A 359 -12.39 -14.97 12.24
N LEU A 360 -12.29 -16.26 11.93
CA LEU A 360 -13.42 -17.17 11.91
C LEU A 360 -13.70 -17.65 13.34
N VAL A 361 -14.88 -17.31 13.85
CA VAL A 361 -15.34 -17.68 15.19
C VAL A 361 -16.53 -18.65 15.12
N GLY A 362 -16.81 -19.34 16.23
CA GLY A 362 -17.87 -20.37 16.30
C GLY A 362 -18.77 -20.18 17.53
N GLY A 363 -19.07 -18.93 17.86
CA GLY A 363 -19.75 -18.56 19.12
C GLY A 363 -18.94 -18.97 20.36
N PRO A 364 -19.49 -19.81 21.27
CA PRO A 364 -18.78 -20.21 22.50
C PRO A 364 -17.68 -21.25 22.26
N TYR A 365 -17.67 -21.92 21.10
CA TYR A 365 -16.64 -22.90 20.76
C TYR A 365 -15.38 -22.18 20.30
N ARG A 366 -14.23 -22.51 20.90
CA ARG A 366 -12.95 -21.82 20.61
C ARG A 366 -11.98 -22.58 19.71
N GLY A 367 -12.19 -23.86 19.40
CA GLY A 367 -11.25 -24.66 18.60
C GLY A 367 -9.83 -24.72 19.17
N SER A 368 -8.94 -25.47 18.52
CA SER A 368 -7.51 -25.52 18.84
C SER A 368 -6.70 -24.47 18.09
N PHE A 369 -7.23 -23.95 16.98
CA PHE A 369 -6.65 -22.90 16.16
C PHE A 369 -7.51 -21.65 16.18
N ARG A 370 -6.87 -20.49 16.16
CA ARG A 370 -7.43 -19.25 15.62
C ARG A 370 -7.24 -19.29 14.12
N VAL A 371 -8.30 -19.03 13.37
CA VAL A 371 -8.28 -19.15 11.92
C VAL A 371 -8.66 -17.81 11.33
N PHE A 372 -7.82 -17.30 10.45
CA PHE A 372 -8.05 -16.03 9.77
C PHE A 372 -8.24 -16.33 8.29
N ALA A 373 -9.34 -15.84 7.73
CA ALA A 373 -9.62 -15.89 6.31
C ALA A 373 -9.19 -14.58 5.67
N LEU A 374 -8.51 -14.67 4.52
CA LEU A 374 -8.08 -13.53 3.72
C LEU A 374 -8.58 -13.71 2.29
N ASP A 375 -9.23 -12.69 1.77
CA ASP A 375 -9.72 -12.63 0.39
C ASP A 375 -8.90 -11.61 -0.42
N ASP A 376 -8.36 -12.06 -1.55
CA ASP A 376 -7.48 -11.31 -2.46
C ASP A 376 -8.07 -11.22 -3.88
N ASP A 377 -9.39 -10.98 -4.00
CA ASP A 377 -10.20 -10.87 -5.24
C ASP A 377 -10.33 -12.14 -6.10
N VAL A 378 -9.36 -13.04 -6.03
CA VAL A 378 -9.25 -14.20 -6.91
C VAL A 378 -9.33 -15.50 -6.13
N TRP A 379 -8.79 -15.55 -4.90
CA TRP A 379 -8.76 -16.77 -4.09
C TRP A 379 -8.82 -16.50 -2.58
N LEU A 380 -9.43 -17.43 -1.86
CA LEU A 380 -9.38 -17.51 -0.41
C LEU A 380 -8.02 -18.03 0.07
N ASN A 381 -7.44 -17.36 1.06
CA ASN A 381 -6.29 -17.83 1.83
C ASN A 381 -6.66 -17.97 3.32
N LEU A 382 -5.96 -18.86 4.04
CA LEU A 382 -6.15 -19.08 5.47
C LEU A 382 -4.84 -18.97 6.24
N LEU A 383 -4.86 -18.24 7.36
CA LEU A 383 -3.82 -18.30 8.39
C LEU A 383 -4.37 -19.06 9.59
N ALA A 384 -3.68 -20.09 10.04
CA ALA A 384 -4.07 -20.91 11.17
C ALA A 384 -3.02 -20.82 12.29
N ILE A 385 -3.39 -20.24 13.42
CA ILE A 385 -2.51 -20.06 14.58
C ILE A 385 -2.95 -21.03 15.69
N PRO A 386 -2.11 -21.99 16.10
CA PRO A 386 -2.42 -22.83 17.26
C PRO A 386 -2.59 -21.96 18.51
N ARG A 387 -3.68 -22.14 19.25
CA ARG A 387 -3.93 -21.39 20.47
C ARG A 387 -2.85 -21.66 21.52
N GLY A 388 -2.36 -20.59 22.15
CA GLY A 388 -1.26 -20.65 23.11
C GLY A 388 0.12 -20.92 22.51
N SER A 389 0.25 -20.91 21.18
CA SER A 389 1.57 -20.90 20.51
C SER A 389 2.25 -19.54 20.67
N PRO A 390 3.57 -19.44 20.40
CA PRO A 390 4.28 -18.15 20.37
C PRO A 390 3.70 -17.13 19.39
N ALA A 391 2.98 -17.59 18.36
CA ALA A 391 2.28 -16.74 17.42
C ALA A 391 0.93 -16.22 17.95
N ASP A 392 0.31 -16.86 18.95
CA ASP A 392 -0.98 -16.46 19.54
C ASP A 392 -0.79 -15.33 20.57
N THR A 393 -0.43 -14.15 20.08
CA THR A 393 -0.22 -12.98 20.92
C THR A 393 -1.47 -12.10 21.00
N PRO A 394 -1.64 -11.32 22.09
CA PRO A 394 -2.70 -10.31 22.18
C PRO A 394 -2.60 -9.21 21.10
N GLY A 395 -1.39 -8.99 20.56
CA GLY A 395 -1.09 -7.99 19.53
C GLY A 395 -1.65 -8.31 18.15
N LEU A 396 -1.97 -9.57 17.87
CA LEU A 396 -2.61 -9.99 16.61
C LEU A 396 -3.89 -9.20 16.27
N ALA A 397 -4.64 -8.78 17.30
CA ALA A 397 -5.84 -7.97 17.11
C ALA A 397 -5.51 -6.59 16.52
N GLU A 398 -4.36 -6.01 16.85
CA GLU A 398 -3.89 -4.72 16.31
C GLU A 398 -3.47 -4.85 14.85
N CYS A 399 -2.92 -6.00 14.44
CA CYS A 399 -2.64 -6.33 13.04
C CYS A 399 -3.92 -6.39 12.19
N LEU A 400 -5.05 -6.73 12.82
CA LEU A 400 -6.37 -6.88 12.20
C LEU A 400 -7.25 -5.63 12.32
N HIS A 401 -6.77 -4.54 12.93
CA HIS A 401 -7.55 -3.30 13.11
C HIS A 401 -7.96 -2.61 11.79
N GLN A 402 -7.52 -3.13 10.63
CA GLN A 402 -7.87 -2.65 9.30
C GLN A 402 -8.84 -3.57 8.55
N THR A 403 -9.38 -4.62 9.20
CA THR A 403 -10.08 -5.72 8.53
C THR A 403 -11.51 -5.94 9.10
N LEU A 404 -12.27 -6.93 8.60
CA LEU A 404 -13.70 -7.16 8.92
C LEU A 404 -13.97 -7.62 10.37
N GLY A 405 -12.93 -7.80 11.19
CA GLY A 405 -13.05 -8.29 12.56
C GLY A 405 -13.35 -9.78 12.64
N GLU A 406 -14.40 -10.16 13.38
CA GLU A 406 -14.78 -11.57 13.60
C GLU A 406 -15.99 -11.95 12.74
N ILE A 407 -15.95 -13.14 12.15
CA ILE A 407 -17.06 -13.73 11.40
C ILE A 407 -17.46 -15.07 12.02
N ASP A 408 -18.70 -15.13 12.49
CA ASP A 408 -19.23 -16.34 13.10
C ASP A 408 -19.67 -17.35 12.03
N VAL A 409 -18.87 -18.40 11.85
CA VAL A 409 -19.17 -19.56 10.99
C VAL A 409 -19.97 -20.64 11.74
N GLY A 410 -20.33 -20.37 13.00
CA GLY A 410 -21.02 -21.28 13.90
C GLY A 410 -20.10 -22.35 14.49
N ALA A 411 -20.47 -22.88 15.66
CA ALA A 411 -19.70 -23.93 16.33
C ALA A 411 -19.42 -25.17 15.46
N PRO A 412 -20.39 -25.70 14.67
CA PRO A 412 -20.11 -26.82 13.77
C PRO A 412 -19.13 -26.48 12.64
N GLY A 413 -19.23 -25.26 12.10
CA GLY A 413 -18.34 -24.77 11.05
C GLY A 413 -16.90 -24.64 11.55
N LEU A 414 -16.71 -23.96 12.69
CA LEU A 414 -15.38 -23.81 13.28
C LEU A 414 -14.78 -25.15 13.73
N ALA A 415 -15.60 -26.08 14.23
CA ALA A 415 -15.16 -27.43 14.59
C ALA A 415 -14.71 -28.24 13.36
N ALA A 416 -15.43 -28.13 12.23
CA ALA A 416 -15.03 -28.77 10.98
C ALA A 416 -13.67 -28.22 10.48
N ILE A 417 -13.49 -26.91 10.46
CA ILE A 417 -12.23 -26.27 10.06
C ILE A 417 -11.08 -26.73 10.96
N ASN A 418 -11.27 -26.72 12.28
CA ASN A 418 -10.25 -27.18 13.22
C ASN A 418 -9.91 -28.66 13.04
N PHE A 419 -10.91 -29.51 12.78
CA PHE A 419 -10.66 -30.92 12.49
C PHE A 419 -9.76 -31.12 11.27
N TRP A 420 -9.99 -30.34 10.20
CA TRP A 420 -9.14 -30.38 9.01
C TRP A 420 -7.71 -29.91 9.30
N LEU A 421 -7.56 -28.78 10.00
CA LEU A 421 -6.25 -28.23 10.36
C LEU A 421 -5.43 -29.21 11.20
N GLU A 422 -6.07 -29.85 12.19
CA GLU A 422 -5.43 -30.80 13.12
C GLU A 422 -5.08 -32.14 12.47
N ASN A 423 -5.98 -32.69 11.64
CA ASN A 423 -5.93 -34.11 11.28
C ASN A 423 -5.61 -34.37 9.81
N LEU A 424 -5.73 -33.36 8.94
CA LEU A 424 -5.72 -33.54 7.49
C LEU A 424 -4.83 -32.55 6.73
N ILE A 425 -4.17 -31.61 7.41
CA ILE A 425 -3.38 -30.58 6.73
C ILE A 425 -1.95 -30.55 7.26
N GLN A 426 -1.76 -30.47 8.57
CA GLN A 426 -0.41 -30.39 9.14
C GLN A 426 0.41 -31.66 8.80
N GLY A 427 1.45 -31.50 7.96
CA GLY A 427 2.31 -32.60 7.53
C GLY A 427 1.75 -33.42 6.36
N HIS A 428 0.71 -32.95 5.68
CA HIS A 428 0.06 -33.64 4.56
C HIS A 428 0.09 -32.82 3.27
N SER A 429 -0.21 -33.47 2.14
CA SER A 429 0.00 -32.90 0.79
C SER A 429 -0.79 -31.61 0.51
N TRP A 430 -0.26 -30.77 -0.38
CA TRP A 430 -0.86 -29.51 -0.82
C TRP A 430 -2.33 -29.63 -1.25
N ASN A 431 -2.72 -30.76 -1.86
CA ASN A 431 -4.10 -31.00 -2.30
C ASN A 431 -5.14 -30.99 -1.17
N GLN A 432 -4.77 -31.36 0.07
CA GLN A 432 -5.70 -31.31 1.20
C GLN A 432 -5.95 -29.88 1.69
N SER A 433 -4.97 -28.99 1.51
CA SER A 433 -5.15 -27.55 1.77
C SER A 433 -6.21 -26.96 0.82
N LEU A 434 -6.20 -27.35 -0.46
CA LEU A 434 -7.19 -26.88 -1.45
C LEU A 434 -8.62 -27.30 -1.12
N LEU A 435 -8.79 -28.51 -0.58
CA LEU A 435 -10.11 -28.99 -0.17
C LEU A 435 -10.65 -28.20 1.03
N LEU A 436 -9.79 -27.87 2.00
CA LEU A 436 -10.18 -26.98 3.10
C LEU A 436 -10.56 -25.59 2.57
N LEU A 437 -9.75 -25.01 1.69
CA LEU A 437 -10.02 -23.69 1.11
C LEU A 437 -11.38 -23.67 0.43
N GLY A 438 -11.68 -24.64 -0.45
CA GLY A 438 -12.99 -24.72 -1.10
C GLY A 438 -14.17 -24.96 -0.13
N MET A 439 -13.94 -25.70 0.95
CA MET A 439 -14.95 -25.89 2.01
C MET A 439 -15.24 -24.56 2.74
N VAL A 440 -14.18 -23.84 3.14
CA VAL A 440 -14.31 -22.57 3.86
C VAL A 440 -14.90 -21.49 2.96
N GLU A 441 -14.47 -21.41 1.72
CA GLU A 441 -15.04 -20.52 0.69
C GLU A 441 -16.55 -20.76 0.53
N SER A 442 -16.97 -22.03 0.41
CA SER A 442 -18.38 -22.40 0.32
C SER A 442 -19.18 -22.01 1.56
N MET A 443 -18.59 -22.16 2.76
CA MET A 443 -19.21 -21.72 4.02
C MET A 443 -19.36 -20.20 4.06
N LEU A 444 -18.29 -19.46 3.77
CA LEU A 444 -18.25 -18.01 3.80
C LEU A 444 -19.19 -17.38 2.75
N ALA A 445 -19.34 -18.00 1.59
CA ALA A 445 -20.32 -17.62 0.56
C ALA A 445 -21.79 -17.71 1.03
N THR A 446 -22.08 -18.34 2.18
CA THR A 446 -23.43 -18.33 2.77
C THR A 446 -23.64 -17.21 3.79
N ILE A 447 -22.57 -16.55 4.23
CA ILE A 447 -22.60 -15.56 5.31
C ILE A 447 -22.68 -14.16 4.70
N ALA A 448 -23.72 -13.40 5.07
CA ALA A 448 -23.92 -12.03 4.59
C ALA A 448 -22.74 -11.11 4.93
N ALA A 449 -22.23 -11.13 6.16
CA ALA A 449 -21.10 -10.28 6.56
C ALA A 449 -19.82 -10.49 5.73
N TRP A 450 -19.57 -11.71 5.23
CA TRP A 450 -18.46 -11.99 4.33
C TRP A 450 -18.77 -11.55 2.89
N ARG A 451 -19.97 -11.88 2.37
CA ARG A 451 -20.39 -11.51 1.00
C ARG A 451 -20.67 -10.02 0.78
N GLU A 452 -21.08 -9.31 1.82
CA GLU A 452 -21.44 -7.89 1.74
C GLU A 452 -20.21 -6.99 1.92
N ALA A 453 -19.11 -7.57 2.40
CA ALA A 453 -17.80 -6.94 2.29
C ALA A 453 -17.30 -6.86 0.82
N ASP A 454 -18.02 -7.49 -0.12
CA ASP A 454 -17.57 -7.89 -1.46
C ASP A 454 -18.35 -7.25 -2.64
N ARG A 455 -19.08 -6.14 -2.48
CA ARG A 455 -19.75 -5.50 -3.64
C ARG A 455 -19.72 -3.97 -3.64
N PRO A 456 -18.95 -3.31 -4.53
CA PRO A 456 -19.47 -2.11 -5.17
C PRO A 456 -20.81 -2.46 -5.83
N ALA A 457 -21.85 -1.69 -5.54
CA ALA A 457 -23.15 -1.88 -6.13
C ALA A 457 -23.10 -1.53 -7.63
N ASP A 458 -22.94 -2.54 -8.50
CA ASP A 458 -23.21 -2.39 -9.92
C ASP A 458 -24.23 -3.42 -10.45
N HIS A 459 -25.29 -2.84 -11.02
CA HIS A 459 -26.23 -3.35 -12.04
C HIS A 459 -27.19 -4.52 -11.72
N ARG A 460 -28.36 -4.16 -11.18
CA ARG A 460 -29.65 -4.49 -11.80
C ARG A 460 -30.62 -3.32 -11.74
#